data_AF-A0A0D9AHT3-F1
#
_entry.id   AF-A0A0D9AHT3-F1
#
_cell.length_a   1.000
_cell.length_b   1.000
_cell.length_c   1.000
_cell.angle_alpha   90.00
_cell.angle_beta   90.00
_cell.angle_gamma   90.00
#
_symmetry.space_group_name_H-M   'P 1'
#
loop_
_entity.id
_entity.type
_entity.pdbx_description
1 polymer ?
#
loop_
_entity_poly.entity_id
_entity_poly.type
_entity_poly.pdbx_seq_one_letter_code
_entity_poly.pdbx_strand_id
1 'polypeptide(L)'
;MKSICFAALASLAIIPLSALAVSYPVEVEQELNGADVLATTETIDRDMAGLILQNFSEHPVDCTAVFRNGPEAPRTRHTVLKAGERKPMVAKFKRDVIRLRIKLTCEPQTSS
;
A
#
# COMPACT_ATOMS: atom_id res chain seq x y z
N MET A 1 -60.45 7.89 -6.41
CA MET A 1 -59.29 7.21 -7.02
C MET A 1 -58.12 8.17 -7.08
N LYS A 2 -57.07 7.95 -6.27
CA LYS A 2 -55.68 8.39 -6.47
C LYS A 2 -54.89 8.11 -5.18
N SER A 3 -54.55 6.84 -4.97
CA SER A 3 -53.55 6.41 -3.97
C SER A 3 -52.28 6.05 -4.73
N ILE A 4 -51.49 7.06 -5.10
CA ILE A 4 -50.19 6.84 -5.72
C ILE A 4 -49.25 7.85 -5.10
N CYS A 5 -48.61 7.52 -3.98
CA CYS A 5 -47.50 8.35 -3.46
C CYS A 5 -46.58 7.68 -2.42
N PHE A 6 -46.85 6.44 -1.93
CA PHE A 6 -46.05 5.90 -0.82
C PHE A 6 -45.16 4.69 -1.14
N ALA A 7 -45.21 4.15 -2.35
CA ALA A 7 -44.40 2.97 -2.70
C ALA A 7 -43.01 3.31 -3.28
N ALA A 8 -42.71 4.58 -3.58
CA ALA A 8 -41.46 4.97 -4.24
C ALA A 8 -40.30 5.34 -3.30
N LEU A 9 -40.56 5.49 -1.99
CA LEU A 9 -39.53 5.83 -0.99
C LEU A 9 -38.93 4.62 -0.26
N ALA A 10 -39.41 3.40 -0.50
CA ALA A 10 -38.90 2.19 0.16
C ALA A 10 -37.67 1.58 -0.54
N SER A 11 -37.22 2.14 -1.67
CA SER A 11 -36.13 1.59 -2.48
C SER A 11 -34.75 2.14 -2.11
N LEU A 12 -34.63 3.01 -1.10
CA LEU A 12 -33.37 3.65 -0.77
C LEU A 12 -32.54 2.77 0.18
N ALA A 13 -31.51 2.17 -0.40
CA ALA A 13 -30.25 1.81 0.23
C ALA A 13 -30.24 0.56 1.13
N ILE A 14 -30.39 -0.62 0.53
CA ILE A 14 -29.56 -1.76 0.97
C ILE A 14 -28.20 -1.56 0.29
N ILE A 15 -27.33 -0.75 0.88
CA ILE A 15 -25.92 -0.72 0.48
C ILE A 15 -25.36 -2.08 0.90
N PRO A 16 -24.89 -2.93 -0.02
CA PRO A 16 -24.25 -4.18 0.38
C PRO A 16 -23.00 -3.82 1.19
N LEU A 17 -23.04 -4.04 2.50
CA LEU A 17 -21.89 -3.93 3.41
C LEU A 17 -20.85 -5.04 3.15
N SER A 18 -20.98 -5.80 2.08
CA SER A 18 -20.16 -6.96 1.73
C SER A 18 -18.99 -6.63 0.79
N ALA A 19 -18.52 -5.38 0.79
CA ALA A 19 -17.16 -5.06 0.38
C ALA A 19 -16.28 -4.97 1.64
N LEU A 20 -16.21 -6.06 2.39
CA LEU A 20 -15.07 -6.28 3.29
C LEU A 20 -13.87 -6.53 2.39
N ALA A 21 -13.30 -5.44 1.84
CA ALA A 21 -11.94 -5.45 1.36
C ALA A 21 -11.14 -6.16 2.44
N VAL A 22 -10.44 -7.24 2.08
CA VAL A 22 -9.55 -7.94 3.00
C VAL A 22 -8.37 -6.99 3.26
N SER A 23 -8.61 -5.94 4.03
CA SER A 23 -7.62 -4.99 4.50
C SER A 23 -7.15 -5.51 5.85
N TYR A 24 -6.24 -6.47 5.79
CA TYR A 24 -5.38 -6.70 6.94
C TYR A 24 -4.76 -5.36 7.36
N PRO A 25 -4.53 -5.11 8.66
CA PRO A 25 -3.89 -3.88 9.08
C PRO A 25 -2.50 -3.76 8.44
N VAL A 26 -2.20 -2.60 7.86
CA VAL A 26 -0.90 -2.27 7.27
C VAL A 26 -0.28 -1.12 8.05
N GLU A 27 0.90 -1.35 8.59
CA GLU A 27 1.71 -0.35 9.29
C GLU A 27 2.95 -0.08 8.42
N VAL A 28 3.19 1.19 8.05
CA VAL A 28 4.39 1.60 7.31
C VAL A 28 5.22 2.54 8.18
N GLU A 29 6.43 2.10 8.50
CA GLU A 29 7.46 2.91 9.13
C GLU A 29 8.40 3.44 8.05
N GLN A 30 8.62 4.75 8.01
CA GLN A 30 9.37 5.42 6.95
C GLN A 30 10.57 6.17 7.51
N GLU A 31 11.76 5.84 7.02
CA GLU A 31 13.02 6.54 7.25
C GLU A 31 13.50 7.10 5.90
N LEU A 32 13.09 8.33 5.56
CA LEU A 32 13.34 8.89 4.22
C LEU A 32 14.64 9.68 4.08
N ASN A 33 15.35 9.96 5.18
CA ASN A 33 16.69 10.57 5.19
C ASN A 33 16.85 11.82 4.30
N GLY A 34 15.81 12.66 4.22
CA GLY A 34 15.80 13.87 3.40
C GLY A 34 15.38 13.68 1.93
N ALA A 35 15.10 12.44 1.50
CA ALA A 35 14.47 12.18 0.21
C ALA A 35 12.98 12.53 0.24
N ASP A 36 12.49 13.16 -0.81
CA ASP A 36 11.06 13.37 -1.05
C ASP A 36 10.51 12.16 -1.81
N VAL A 37 10.02 11.17 -1.06
CA VAL A 37 9.44 9.93 -1.59
C VAL A 37 8.06 9.70 -0.99
N LEU A 38 7.06 9.55 -1.85
CA LEU A 38 5.72 9.12 -1.44
C LEU A 38 5.64 7.58 -1.50
N ALA A 39 5.17 6.97 -0.41
CA ALA A 39 4.93 5.54 -0.31
C ALA A 39 3.44 5.23 -0.13
N THR A 40 2.86 4.48 -1.05
CA THR A 40 1.45 4.06 -1.02
C THR A 40 1.34 2.55 -0.93
N THR A 41 0.61 2.04 0.05
CA THR A 41 0.40 0.60 0.23
C THR A 41 -0.68 0.09 -0.72
N GLU A 42 -0.47 -1.10 -1.27
CA GLU A 42 -1.47 -1.80 -2.08
C GLU A 42 -1.66 -3.23 -1.58
N THR A 43 -2.91 -3.62 -1.33
CA THR A 43 -3.27 -5.02 -1.09
C THR A 43 -3.59 -5.68 -2.42
N ILE A 44 -2.74 -6.60 -2.86
CA ILE A 44 -2.86 -7.21 -4.19
C ILE A 44 -3.58 -8.57 -4.12
N ASP A 45 -3.24 -9.40 -3.12
CA ASP A 45 -3.88 -10.70 -2.86
C ASP A 45 -3.82 -11.01 -1.35
N ARG A 46 -4.46 -12.09 -0.91
CA ARG A 46 -4.52 -12.51 0.50
C ARG A 46 -3.15 -12.72 1.11
N ASP A 47 -2.18 -13.18 0.34
CA ASP A 47 -0.79 -13.47 0.74
C ASP A 47 0.22 -12.60 -0.04
N MET A 48 -0.24 -11.51 -0.67
CA MET A 48 0.61 -10.63 -1.47
C MET A 48 0.32 -9.15 -1.20
N ALA A 49 1.40 -8.40 -0.96
CA ALA A 49 1.32 -6.98 -0.68
C ALA A 49 2.27 -6.17 -1.56
N GLY A 50 1.85 -4.97 -1.89
CA GLY A 50 2.58 -3.98 -2.66
C GLY A 50 2.87 -2.71 -1.86
N LEU A 51 3.96 -2.06 -2.21
CA LEU A 51 4.30 -0.70 -1.83
C LEU A 51 4.70 0.05 -3.09
N ILE A 52 3.90 1.03 -3.50
CA ILE A 52 4.20 1.90 -4.63
C ILE A 52 5.01 3.08 -4.12
N LEU A 53 6.19 3.27 -4.68
CA LEU A 53 7.05 4.41 -4.38
C LEU A 53 7.04 5.39 -5.54
N GLN A 54 7.03 6.68 -5.22
CA GLN A 54 7.18 7.80 -6.14
C GLN A 54 8.26 8.73 -5.62
N ASN A 55 9.32 8.95 -6.40
CA ASN A 55 10.37 9.90 -6.05
C ASN A 55 10.04 11.29 -6.62
N PHE A 56 9.95 12.29 -5.75
CA PHE A 56 9.77 13.70 -6.10
C PHE A 56 11.05 14.53 -5.96
N SER A 57 12.14 13.91 -5.48
CA SER A 57 13.46 14.55 -5.41
C SER A 57 14.04 14.78 -6.81
N GLU A 58 14.95 15.75 -6.93
CA GLU A 58 15.67 16.05 -8.19
C GLU A 58 16.78 15.04 -8.52
N HIS A 59 17.14 14.18 -7.56
CA HIS A 59 18.20 13.17 -7.69
C HIS A 59 17.65 11.75 -7.49
N PRO A 60 18.40 10.71 -7.93
CA PRO A 60 18.06 9.33 -7.62
C PRO A 60 18.06 9.06 -6.12
N VAL A 61 17.22 8.11 -5.71
CA VAL A 61 17.08 7.66 -4.31
C VAL A 61 17.16 6.15 -4.28
N ASP A 62 17.96 5.61 -3.37
CA ASP A 62 18.06 4.19 -3.08
C ASP A 62 17.03 3.84 -2.00
N CYS A 63 16.15 2.86 -2.24
CA CYS A 63 15.11 2.48 -1.29
C CYS A 63 15.15 0.98 -1.01
N THR A 64 15.08 0.64 0.28
CA THR A 64 14.94 -0.72 0.79
C THR A 64 13.65 -0.84 1.60
N ALA A 65 12.80 -1.80 1.25
CA ALA A 65 11.59 -2.13 2.00
C ALA A 65 11.69 -3.54 2.60
N VAL A 66 11.44 -3.66 3.90
CA VAL A 66 11.35 -4.93 4.62
C VAL A 66 9.90 -5.21 4.99
N PHE A 67 9.29 -6.16 4.27
CA PHE A 67 7.92 -6.58 4.48
C PHE A 67 7.87 -7.73 5.50
N ARG A 68 7.00 -7.62 6.52
CA ARG A 68 6.82 -8.63 7.57
C ARG A 68 5.35 -9.02 7.70
N ASN A 69 5.07 -10.32 7.55
CA ASN A 69 3.76 -10.91 7.81
C ASN A 69 3.82 -11.81 9.05
N GLY A 70 3.42 -11.28 10.21
CA GLY A 70 3.37 -12.04 11.46
C GLY A 70 4.70 -12.76 11.80
N PRO A 71 4.69 -14.05 12.16
CA PRO A 71 5.89 -14.83 12.46
C PRO A 71 6.62 -15.38 11.22
N GLU A 72 6.19 -15.06 9.99
CA GLU A 72 6.92 -15.44 8.78
C GLU A 72 8.25 -14.67 8.69
N ALA A 73 9.27 -15.30 8.10
CA ALA A 73 10.52 -14.64 7.76
C ALA A 73 10.26 -13.39 6.87
N PRO A 74 10.91 -12.24 7.15
CA PRO A 74 10.72 -11.03 6.37
C PRO A 74 11.11 -11.17 4.91
N ARG A 75 10.49 -10.37 4.04
CA ARG A 75 10.86 -10.22 2.63
C ARG A 75 11.47 -8.84 2.42
N THR A 76 12.73 -8.78 2.05
CA THR A 76 13.39 -7.52 1.70
C THR A 76 13.31 -7.30 0.19
N ARG A 77 13.03 -6.06 -0.20
CA ARG A 77 13.07 -5.56 -1.57
C ARG A 77 13.93 -4.32 -1.62
N HIS A 78 14.66 -4.17 -2.70
CA HIS A 78 15.54 -3.04 -2.97
C HIS A 78 15.23 -2.49 -4.35
N THR A 79 15.30 -1.17 -4.49
CA THR A 79 15.23 -0.52 -5.80
C THR A 79 15.91 0.83 -5.76
N VAL A 80 16.35 1.29 -6.93
CA VAL A 80 16.73 2.69 -7.14
C VAL A 80 15.61 3.36 -7.92
N LEU A 81 15.13 4.50 -7.41
CA LEU A 81 14.17 5.38 -8.06
C LEU A 81 14.91 6.57 -8.66
N LYS A 82 14.84 6.74 -9.97
CA LYS A 82 15.28 7.98 -10.63
C LYS A 82 14.39 9.15 -10.18
N ALA A 83 14.84 10.38 -10.40
CA ALA A 83 14.03 11.57 -10.18
C ALA A 83 12.71 11.48 -10.97
N GLY A 84 11.57 11.74 -10.31
CA GLY A 84 10.24 11.64 -10.90
C GLY A 84 9.74 10.21 -11.14
N GLU A 85 10.52 9.16 -10.83
CA GLU A 85 10.15 7.79 -11.14
C GLU A 85 9.14 7.20 -10.14
N ARG A 86 8.21 6.40 -10.67
CA ARG A 86 7.29 5.57 -9.90
C ARG A 86 7.63 4.09 -10.07
N LYS A 87 7.78 3.34 -8.98
CA LYS A 87 7.95 1.87 -9.05
C LYS A 87 7.19 1.12 -7.95
N PRO A 88 6.62 -0.06 -8.27
CA PRO A 88 6.10 -0.98 -7.28
C PRO A 88 7.22 -1.80 -6.62
N MET A 89 7.10 -2.05 -5.33
CA MET A 89 7.77 -3.12 -4.60
C MET A 89 6.74 -4.12 -4.12
N VAL A 90 6.93 -5.41 -4.45
CA VAL A 90 5.94 -6.46 -4.13
C VAL A 90 6.59 -7.58 -3.33
N ALA A 91 5.87 -8.06 -2.32
CA ALA A 91 6.22 -9.22 -1.52
C ALA A 91 5.08 -10.25 -1.54
N LYS A 92 5.42 -11.48 -1.92
CA LYS A 92 4.58 -12.67 -1.78
C LYS A 92 5.02 -13.45 -0.53
N PHE A 93 4.04 -13.85 0.25
CA PHE A 93 4.21 -14.63 1.48
C PHE A 93 3.79 -16.08 1.26
N LYS A 94 4.18 -16.96 2.18
CA LYS A 94 3.74 -18.37 2.16
C LYS A 94 2.35 -18.56 2.75
N ARG A 95 1.91 -17.61 3.57
CA ARG A 95 0.62 -17.60 4.26
C ARG A 95 -0.09 -16.30 4.00
N ASP A 96 -1.41 -16.33 4.15
CA ASP A 96 -2.25 -15.13 4.18
C ASP A 96 -1.68 -14.07 5.12
N VAL A 97 -1.79 -12.83 4.71
CA VAL A 97 -1.40 -11.67 5.48
C VAL A 97 -2.45 -11.39 6.54
N ILE A 98 -2.04 -11.51 7.80
CA ILE A 98 -2.90 -11.23 8.95
C ILE A 98 -2.62 -9.81 9.46
N ARG A 99 -1.36 -9.38 9.40
CA ARG A 99 -0.91 -8.02 9.69
C ARG A 99 0.38 -7.77 8.93
N LEU A 100 0.40 -6.69 8.17
CA LEU A 100 1.57 -6.29 7.40
C LEU A 100 2.31 -5.16 8.10
N ARG A 101 3.61 -5.34 8.29
CA ARG A 101 4.51 -4.25 8.67
C ARG A 101 5.55 -4.06 7.60
N ILE A 102 5.75 -2.82 7.19
CA ILE A 102 6.73 -2.46 6.18
C ILE A 102 7.65 -1.42 6.81
N LYS A 103 8.95 -1.75 6.91
CA LYS A 103 9.98 -0.75 7.16
C LYS A 103 10.54 -0.30 5.82
N LEU A 104 10.33 0.97 5.46
CA LEU A 104 10.90 1.61 4.28
C LEU A 104 12.04 2.53 4.72
N THR A 105 13.23 2.29 4.18
CA THR A 105 14.37 3.20 4.31
C THR A 105 14.75 3.67 2.92
N CYS A 106 14.84 4.98 2.73
CA CYS A 106 15.26 5.59 1.47
C CYS A 106 16.42 6.56 1.73
N GLU A 107 17.40 6.59 0.83
CA GLU A 107 18.60 7.42 0.94
C GLU A 107 18.87 8.13 -0.40
N PRO A 108 19.01 9.47 -0.39
CA PRO A 108 19.53 10.21 -1.53
C PRO A 108 20.84 9.63 -2.05
N GLN A 109 20.94 9.34 -3.34
CA GLN A 109 22.24 9.15 -3.97
C GLN A 109 22.86 10.53 -4.15
N THR A 110 23.59 11.00 -3.14
CA THR A 110 24.39 12.21 -3.28
C THR A 110 25.47 11.93 -4.32
N SER A 111 25.42 12.68 -5.43
CA SER A 111 26.50 12.68 -6.41
C SER A 111 27.75 13.19 -5.69
N SER A 112 28.73 12.31 -5.52
CA SER A 112 30.07 12.64 -5.04
C SER A 112 30.79 13.56 -6.02
#